data_AF-A0A9D3TJF2-F1
#
_entry.id   AF-A0A9D3TJF2-F1
#
_cell.length_a   1.000
_cell.length_b   1.000
_cell.length_c   1.000
_cell.angle_alpha   90.00
_cell.angle_beta   90.00
_cell.angle_gamma   90.00
#
_symmetry.space_group_name_H-M   'P 1'
#
loop_
_entity.id
_entity.type
_entity.pdbx_description
1 polymer ?
#
loop_
_entity_poly.entity_id
_entity_poly.type
_entity_poly.pdbx_seq_one_letter_code
_entity_poly.pdbx_strand_id
1 'polypeptide(L)'
;MHLSLAHGQLVSLIFAAMLLFTCVSSVPMKPTSCCESTSPKPIETPITSCRIQTPSGQCVKAVIFVSEGKHYCSFPGARWVQTKVKEMFRNGTPCEFPKHK
;
A
#
# COMPACT_ATOMS: atom_id res chain seq x y z
N MET A 1 55.16 -20.35 -6.31
CA MET A 1 54.59 -19.61 -5.16
C MET A 1 53.75 -18.40 -5.59
N HIS A 2 54.01 -17.78 -6.75
CA HIS A 2 53.28 -16.60 -7.22
C HIS A 2 51.88 -16.89 -7.82
N LEU A 3 51.62 -18.13 -8.26
CA LEU A 3 50.35 -18.53 -8.87
C LEU A 3 49.21 -18.62 -7.83
N SER A 4 49.52 -18.98 -6.59
CA SER A 4 48.52 -19.18 -5.51
C SER A 4 47.98 -17.86 -4.94
N LEU A 5 48.78 -16.78 -4.96
CA LEU A 5 48.32 -15.46 -4.51
C LEU A 5 47.31 -14.82 -5.47
N ALA A 6 47.52 -14.98 -6.78
CA ALA A 6 46.60 -14.46 -7.80
C ALA A 6 45.23 -15.13 -7.74
N HIS A 7 45.19 -16.44 -7.46
CA HIS A 7 43.95 -17.18 -7.23
C HIS A 7 43.21 -16.67 -5.99
N GLY A 8 43.93 -16.41 -4.89
CA GLY A 8 43.32 -15.89 -3.67
C GLY A 8 42.67 -14.51 -3.85
N GLN A 9 43.31 -13.61 -4.60
CA GLN A 9 42.75 -12.28 -4.89
C GLN A 9 41.55 -12.33 -5.83
N LEU A 10 41.59 -13.17 -6.86
CA LEU A 10 40.46 -13.37 -7.79
C LEU A 10 39.24 -13.95 -7.07
N VAL A 11 39.43 -14.94 -6.20
CA VAL A 11 38.35 -15.55 -5.42
C VAL A 11 37.73 -14.54 -4.45
N SER A 12 38.54 -13.70 -3.80
CA SER A 12 38.05 -12.67 -2.88
C SER A 12 37.23 -11.58 -3.59
N LEU A 13 37.61 -11.18 -4.81
CA LEU A 13 36.88 -10.19 -5.59
C LEU A 13 35.54 -10.72 -6.12
N ILE A 14 35.49 -11.99 -6.53
CA ILE A 14 34.25 -12.66 -6.95
C ILE A 14 33.27 -12.75 -5.77
N PHE A 15 33.76 -13.08 -4.57
CA PHE A 15 32.91 -13.14 -3.37
C PHE A 15 32.36 -11.77 -2.97
N ALA A 16 33.19 -10.72 -3.04
CA ALA A 16 32.74 -9.34 -2.78
C ALA A 16 31.70 -8.84 -3.80
N ALA A 17 31.85 -9.20 -5.08
CA ALA A 17 30.86 -8.86 -6.12
C ALA A 17 29.53 -9.60 -5.95
N MET A 18 29.57 -10.85 -5.47
CA MET A 18 28.37 -11.67 -5.24
C MET A 18 27.54 -11.16 -4.04
N LEU A 19 28.16 -10.47 -3.07
CA LEU A 19 27.47 -9.83 -1.93
C LEU A 19 26.70 -8.56 -2.32
N LEU A 20 26.99 -7.93 -3.46
CA LEU A 20 26.29 -6.74 -3.96
C LEU A 20 24.99 -7.09 -4.73
N PHE A 21 24.72 -8.37 -4.96
CA PHE A 21 23.56 -8.87 -5.70
C PHE A 21 22.48 -9.50 -4.82
N THR A 22 22.33 -9.04 -3.57
CA THR A 22 21.08 -9.31 -2.84
C THR A 22 20.00 -8.40 -3.41
N CYS A 23 19.37 -8.91 -4.47
CA CYS A 23 18.12 -8.42 -4.99
C CYS A 23 17.17 -8.19 -3.81
N VAL A 24 16.82 -6.92 -3.57
CA VAL A 24 15.66 -6.57 -2.77
C VAL A 24 14.49 -7.20 -3.49
N SER A 25 14.11 -8.39 -3.05
CA SER A 25 12.84 -8.97 -3.42
C SER A 25 11.82 -8.08 -2.75
N SER A 26 11.41 -7.01 -3.45
CA SER A 26 10.11 -6.42 -3.22
C SER A 26 9.14 -7.55 -3.52
N VAL A 27 8.82 -8.32 -2.47
CA VAL A 27 7.64 -9.18 -2.46
C VAL A 27 6.57 -8.32 -3.10
N PRO A 28 5.99 -8.72 -4.25
CA PRO A 28 4.81 -8.04 -4.75
C PRO A 28 3.78 -8.30 -3.67
N MET A 29 3.64 -7.33 -2.76
CA MET A 29 2.61 -7.32 -1.75
C MET A 29 1.33 -7.33 -2.56
N LYS A 30 0.74 -8.52 -2.66
CA LYS A 30 -0.61 -8.75 -3.13
C LYS A 30 -1.43 -7.56 -2.60
N PRO A 31 -2.16 -6.81 -3.46
CA PRO A 31 -2.79 -5.58 -3.04
C PRO A 31 -3.53 -5.87 -1.75
N THR A 32 -3.16 -5.12 -0.72
CA THR A 32 -3.62 -5.24 0.66
C THR A 32 -5.11 -5.57 0.63
N SER A 33 -5.50 -6.77 1.04
CA SER A 33 -6.90 -7.21 0.90
C SER A 33 -7.87 -6.30 1.68
N CYS A 34 -7.33 -5.54 2.64
CA CYS A 34 -8.03 -4.57 3.46
C CYS A 34 -7.08 -3.52 4.07
N CYS A 35 -7.62 -2.45 4.64
CA CYS A 35 -6.88 -1.51 5.48
C CYS A 35 -6.64 -2.07 6.89
N GLU A 36 -5.40 -2.04 7.37
CA GLU A 36 -5.02 -2.38 8.76
C GLU A 36 -4.84 -1.14 9.65
N SER A 37 -4.65 0.02 9.04
CA SER A 37 -4.61 1.31 9.71
C SER A 37 -5.32 2.37 8.87
N THR A 38 -5.62 3.52 9.48
CA THR A 38 -6.31 4.63 8.82
C THR A 38 -5.63 5.97 9.09
N SER A 39 -5.73 6.88 8.12
CA SER A 39 -5.26 8.26 8.25
C SER A 39 -6.44 9.23 8.40
N PRO A 40 -6.36 10.21 9.32
CA PRO A 40 -7.31 11.32 9.37
C PRO A 40 -6.94 12.48 8.42
N LYS A 41 -5.81 12.41 7.70
CA LYS A 41 -5.35 13.49 6.81
C LYS A 41 -6.20 13.57 5.53
N PRO A 42 -6.58 14.78 5.07
CA PRO A 42 -7.27 14.96 3.79
C PRO A 42 -6.48 14.42 2.60
N ILE A 43 -7.19 14.01 1.55
CA ILE A 43 -6.62 13.70 0.24
C ILE A 43 -6.77 14.95 -0.62
N GLU A 44 -5.66 15.46 -1.13
CA GLU A 44 -5.61 16.73 -1.90
C GLU A 44 -5.99 16.54 -3.37
N THR A 45 -5.95 15.30 -3.85
CA THR A 45 -6.22 14.95 -5.25
C THR A 45 -7.68 14.49 -5.45
N PRO A 46 -8.20 14.56 -6.69
CA PRO A 46 -9.60 14.22 -6.96
C PRO A 46 -9.95 12.76 -6.64
N ILE A 47 -10.88 12.57 -5.72
CA ILE A 47 -11.42 11.26 -5.35
C ILE A 47 -12.43 10.82 -6.43
N THR A 48 -12.19 9.66 -7.03
CA THR A 48 -13.00 9.12 -8.13
C THR A 48 -14.00 8.06 -7.67
N SER A 49 -13.70 7.33 -6.59
CA SER A 49 -14.61 6.36 -6.00
C SER A 49 -14.28 6.12 -4.54
N CYS A 50 -15.19 5.45 -3.84
CA CYS A 50 -14.93 5.01 -2.48
C CYS A 50 -15.48 3.61 -2.22
N ARG A 51 -14.94 2.94 -1.20
CA ARG A 51 -15.45 1.67 -0.67
C ARG A 51 -15.48 1.73 0.84
N ILE A 52 -16.59 1.30 1.43
CA ILE A 52 -16.70 1.16 2.88
C ILE A 52 -16.15 -0.20 3.29
N GLN A 53 -15.22 -0.23 4.24
CA GLN A 53 -14.66 -1.45 4.80
C GLN A 53 -15.19 -1.68 6.21
N THR A 54 -15.81 -2.83 6.42
CA THR A 54 -16.13 -3.35 7.75
C THR A 54 -14.87 -3.94 8.41
N PRO A 55 -14.70 -3.80 9.73
CA PRO A 55 -13.59 -4.43 10.44
C PRO A 55 -13.70 -5.96 10.39
N SER A 56 -12.57 -6.66 10.25
CA SER A 56 -12.49 -8.12 10.19
C SER A 56 -11.05 -8.61 10.41
N GLY A 57 -10.78 -9.37 11.48
CA GLY A 57 -9.42 -9.83 11.78
C GLY A 57 -8.46 -8.63 11.95
N GLN A 58 -7.38 -8.60 11.17
CA GLN A 58 -6.44 -7.46 11.14
C GLN A 58 -6.98 -6.22 10.41
N CYS A 59 -8.09 -6.35 9.69
CA CYS A 59 -8.70 -5.24 8.96
C CYS A 59 -9.47 -4.32 9.93
N VAL A 60 -9.17 -3.02 9.88
CA VAL A 60 -9.87 -2.01 10.68
C VAL A 60 -11.06 -1.42 9.93
N LYS A 61 -11.93 -0.69 10.64
CA LYS A 61 -13.02 0.06 10.02
C LYS A 61 -12.43 1.24 9.23
N ALA A 62 -12.69 1.29 7.92
CA ALA A 62 -12.11 2.32 7.05
C ALA A 62 -13.08 2.76 5.94
N VAL A 63 -12.89 3.99 5.45
CA VAL A 63 -13.38 4.41 4.13
C VAL A 63 -12.18 4.40 3.20
N ILE A 64 -12.21 3.56 2.17
CA ILE A 64 -11.15 3.47 1.17
C ILE A 64 -11.51 4.41 0.04
N PHE A 65 -10.77 5.48 -0.14
CA PHE A 65 -10.92 6.37 -1.30
C PHE A 65 -9.96 5.96 -2.41
N VAL A 66 -10.42 6.06 -3.66
CA VAL A 66 -9.56 5.97 -4.84
C VAL A 66 -9.28 7.38 -5.34
N SER A 67 -8.01 7.73 -5.45
CA SER A 67 -7.56 8.99 -6.02
C SER A 67 -6.30 8.74 -6.85
N GLU A 68 -6.27 9.24 -8.08
CA GLU A 68 -5.15 9.04 -9.03
C GLU A 68 -4.72 7.55 -9.16
N GLY A 69 -5.69 6.63 -9.10
CA GLY A 69 -5.44 5.19 -9.17
C GLY A 69 -4.85 4.56 -7.91
N LYS A 70 -4.72 5.31 -6.81
CA LYS A 70 -4.22 4.81 -5.51
C LYS A 70 -5.35 4.68 -4.50
N HIS A 71 -5.22 3.71 -3.59
CA HIS A 71 -6.15 3.49 -2.49
C HIS A 71 -5.66 4.19 -1.22
N TYR A 72 -6.54 4.96 -0.59
CA TYR A 72 -6.28 5.67 0.66
C TYR A 72 -7.20 5.16 1.77
N CYS A 73 -6.60 4.62 2.83
CA CYS A 73 -7.32 4.17 4.02
C CYS A 73 -7.64 5.36 4.92
N SER A 74 -8.86 5.90 4.83
CA SER A 74 -9.28 7.09 5.57
C SER A 74 -10.09 6.74 6.82
N PHE A 75 -9.83 7.48 7.90
CA PHE A 75 -10.50 7.29 9.18
C PHE A 75 -11.98 7.76 9.10
N PRO A 76 -12.98 6.87 9.27
CA PRO A 76 -14.40 7.23 9.10
C PRO A 76 -14.90 8.33 10.05
N GLY A 77 -14.21 8.52 11.19
CA GLY A 77 -14.56 9.56 12.16
C GLY A 77 -14.04 10.97 11.80
N ALA A 78 -13.17 11.10 10.79
CA ALA A 78 -12.68 12.41 10.38
C ALA A 78 -13.79 13.20 9.66
N ARG A 79 -13.99 14.47 10.05
CA ARG A 79 -15.08 15.31 9.54
C ARG A 79 -15.07 15.43 8.01
N TRP A 80 -13.90 15.56 7.40
CA TRP A 80 -13.79 15.67 5.94
C TRP A 80 -14.20 14.37 5.23
N VAL A 81 -13.95 13.20 5.82
CA VAL A 81 -14.36 11.90 5.26
C VAL A 81 -15.87 11.81 5.20
N GLN A 82 -16.56 12.18 6.28
CA GLN A 82 -18.02 12.18 6.34
C GLN A 82 -18.62 13.17 5.34
N THR A 83 -18.06 14.38 5.25
CA THR A 83 -18.48 15.38 4.26
C THR A 83 -18.30 14.86 2.85
N LYS A 84 -17.14 14.27 2.53
CA LYS A 84 -16.84 13.76 1.19
C LYS A 84 -17.73 12.59 0.79
N VAL A 85 -17.95 11.61 1.68
CA VAL A 85 -18.89 10.50 1.41
C VAL A 85 -20.31 11.03 1.15
N LYS A 86 -20.76 12.03 1.92
CA LYS A 86 -22.07 12.66 1.72
C LYS A 86 -22.17 13.42 0.40
N GLU A 87 -21.10 14.11 0.01
CA GLU A 87 -20.99 14.79 -1.29
C GLU A 87 -21.05 13.78 -2.45
N MET A 88 -20.28 12.69 -2.37
CA MET A 88 -20.28 11.63 -3.38
C MET A 88 -21.66 10.99 -3.53
N PHE A 89 -22.33 10.71 -2.41
CA PHE A 89 -23.70 10.18 -2.42
C PHE A 89 -24.69 11.14 -3.12
N ARG A 90 -24.58 12.45 -2.85
CA ARG A 90 -25.42 13.47 -3.50
C ARG A 90 -25.15 13.60 -4.99
N ASN A 91 -23.90 13.45 -5.41
CA ASN A 91 -23.47 13.56 -6.80
C ASN A 91 -23.67 12.26 -7.60
N GLY A 92 -24.20 11.21 -6.98
CA GLY A 92 -24.38 9.89 -7.61
C GLY A 92 -23.07 9.13 -7.84
N THR A 93 -21.95 9.59 -7.28
CA THR A 93 -20.68 8.85 -7.33
C THR A 93 -20.73 7.67 -6.36
N PRO A 94 -20.58 6.43 -6.83
CA PRO A 94 -20.79 5.26 -5.99
C PRO A 94 -19.66 5.12 -4.98
N CYS A 95 -20.05 5.16 -3.71
CA CYS A 95 -19.32 4.50 -2.65
C CYS A 95 -19.83 3.06 -2.55
N GLU A 96 -18.96 2.09 -2.79
CA GLU A 96 -19.32 0.68 -2.67
C GLU A 96 -19.49 0.30 -1.20
N PHE A 97 -20.70 -0.14 -0.84
CA PHE A 97 -20.98 -0.68 0.49
C PHE A 97 -20.68 -2.18 0.52
N PRO A 98 -20.17 -2.71 1.65
CA PRO A 98 -19.91 -4.13 1.77
C PRO A 98 -21.22 -4.89 1.63
N LYS A 99 -21.27 -5.83 0.67
CA LYS A 99 -22.42 -6.73 0.54
C LYS A 99 -22.44 -7.64 1.76
N HIS A 100 -23.55 -7.66 2.48
CA HIS A 100 -23.78 -8.62 3.56
C HIS A 100 -23.65 -10.04 2.98
N LYS A 101 -22.73 -10.84 3.54
CA LYS A 101 -22.71 -12.29 3.37
C LYS A 101 -23.47 -12.93 4.52
#